data_AF-A0A1G1JRV9-F1
#
_entry.id   AF-A0A1G1JRV9-F1
#
_cell.length_a   1.000
_cell.length_b   1.000
_cell.length_c   1.000
_cell.angle_alpha   90.00
_cell.angle_beta   90.00
_cell.angle_gamma   90.00
#
_symmetry.space_group_name_H-M   'P 1'
#
loop_
_entity.id
_entity.type
_entity.pdbx_description
1 polymer ?
#
loop_
_entity_poly.entity_id
_entity_poly.type
_entity_poly.pdbx_seq_one_letter_code
_entity_poly.pdbx_strand_id
1 'polypeptide(L)'
;MAKNSGYTLLELLIAIVIVVIITGAIYYCMNSALESWSYSRDELSLQKVLSDTMDKLIVGNPGQFGLKDSLEMIAAGKERIEFVPPWVDNTHRIEGPNFIYGLERRVKPGASVPIAQAKPSGLTDWKLAPVILVEFRDVNTSQVKLGLSLSPGGELRFIYHPDAKAEPDVIRKIYWESDAKEVFIEGPEGKESLSQNFFGVQITKMALSYFTTSNELLTDRDWVDSGDIQLITGIEVLLEARVNERTQVLKSFVSLRNAPMRTGYLMLKRGLKIPIADSKHIHTLLITNISGVSNNDEIDVMAVPRVGKIWRLRVEFEKIGDTKPKVRRVTVEYPPQTPVYTDTPGTTVDLGVNLKILDSEGIYDYDDDEDVEDTVLLEGDVEFIVNEMTMKGAGLFVRP
;
A
#
# COMPACT_ATOMS: atom_id res chain seq x y z
N MET A 1 14.52 -45.49 82.49
CA MET A 1 15.87 -45.43 81.88
C MET A 1 15.73 -45.77 80.41
N ALA A 2 15.84 -44.76 79.54
CA ALA A 2 15.81 -44.94 78.11
C ALA A 2 17.10 -45.65 77.66
N LYS A 3 16.98 -46.73 76.87
CA LYS A 3 18.11 -47.31 76.14
C LYS A 3 18.49 -46.33 75.03
N ASN A 4 19.62 -45.64 75.16
CA ASN A 4 20.24 -44.95 74.05
C ASN A 4 20.77 -46.00 73.07
N SER A 5 20.01 -46.29 72.01
CA SER A 5 20.46 -47.05 70.86
C SER A 5 21.41 -46.17 70.03
N GLY A 6 22.72 -46.37 70.18
CA GLY A 6 23.71 -45.74 69.31
C GLY A 6 23.61 -46.31 67.91
N TYR A 7 23.50 -45.44 66.90
CA TYR A 7 23.55 -45.82 65.49
C TYR A 7 24.84 -46.58 65.17
N THR A 8 24.73 -47.66 64.41
CA THR A 8 25.89 -48.40 63.93
C THR A 8 26.58 -47.65 62.79
N LEU A 9 27.91 -47.80 62.66
CA LEU A 9 28.69 -47.21 61.56
C LEU A 9 28.10 -47.58 60.18
N LEU A 10 27.53 -48.78 60.07
CA LEU A 10 26.86 -49.28 58.86
C LEU A 10 25.61 -48.47 58.52
N GLU A 11 24.75 -48.17 59.50
CA GLU A 11 23.56 -47.33 59.31
C GLU A 11 23.93 -45.90 58.90
N LEU A 12 25.01 -45.35 59.47
CA LEU A 12 25.53 -44.04 59.06
C LEU A 12 26.00 -44.05 57.59
N LEU A 13 26.75 -45.08 57.19
CA LEU A 13 27.21 -45.23 55.81
C LEU A 13 26.04 -45.40 54.82
N ILE A 14 25.04 -46.21 55.17
CA ILE A 14 23.83 -46.38 54.36
C ILE A 14 23.09 -45.04 54.23
N ALA A 15 22.91 -44.30 55.34
CA ALA A 15 22.27 -43.00 55.32
C ALA A 15 23.04 -42.00 54.44
N ILE A 16 24.38 -41.95 54.52
CA ILE A 16 25.21 -41.09 53.66
C ILE A 16 25.05 -41.47 52.18
N VAL A 17 25.09 -42.76 51.85
CA VAL A 17 24.93 -43.22 50.45
C VAL A 17 23.54 -42.84 49.91
N ILE A 18 22.48 -43.05 50.70
CA ILE A 18 21.12 -42.65 50.32
C ILE A 18 21.03 -41.14 50.09
N VAL A 19 21.61 -40.33 50.98
CA VAL A 19 21.64 -38.87 50.84
C VAL A 19 22.40 -38.44 49.58
N VAL A 20 23.53 -39.06 49.26
CA VAL A 20 24.30 -38.76 48.04
C VAL A 20 23.50 -39.10 46.79
N ILE A 21 22.83 -40.26 46.76
CA ILE A 21 21.99 -40.67 45.62
C ILE A 21 20.82 -39.69 45.45
N ILE A 22 20.11 -39.35 46.53
CA ILE A 22 18.97 -38.43 46.49
C ILE A 22 19.43 -37.03 46.08
N THR A 23 20.54 -36.53 46.63
CA THR A 23 21.09 -35.22 46.29
C THR A 23 21.54 -35.17 44.83
N GLY A 24 22.18 -36.24 44.34
CA GLY A 24 22.55 -36.38 42.93
C GLY A 24 21.33 -36.36 42.02
N ALA A 25 20.28 -37.13 42.36
CA ALA A 25 19.04 -37.16 41.59
C ALA A 25 18.35 -35.78 41.57
N ILE A 26 18.26 -35.09 42.71
CA ILE A 26 17.71 -33.72 42.79
C ILE A 26 18.55 -32.76 41.94
N TYR A 27 19.88 -32.83 42.02
CA TYR A 27 20.78 -31.99 41.23
C TYR A 27 20.56 -32.17 39.74
N TYR A 28 20.53 -33.42 39.24
CA TYR A 28 20.29 -33.70 37.82
C TYR A 28 18.90 -33.25 37.37
N CYS A 29 17.86 -33.49 38.17
CA CYS A 29 16.50 -33.03 37.88
C CYS A 29 16.42 -31.50 37.84
N MET A 30 17.01 -30.80 38.80
CA MET A 30 17.04 -29.34 38.83
C MET A 30 17.83 -28.77 37.66
N ASN A 31 18.99 -29.34 37.34
CA ASN A 31 19.80 -28.88 36.21
C ASN A 31 19.03 -29.04 34.89
N SER A 32 18.41 -30.21 34.67
CA SER A 32 17.58 -30.46 33.48
C SER A 32 16.37 -29.53 33.41
N ALA A 33 15.72 -29.24 34.55
CA ALA A 33 14.60 -28.31 34.61
C ALA A 33 15.01 -26.88 34.30
N LEU A 34 16.17 -26.43 34.81
CA LEU A 34 16.72 -25.10 34.53
C LEU A 34 17.14 -24.95 33.06
N GLU A 35 17.77 -25.98 32.48
CA GLU A 35 18.12 -26.01 31.06
C GLU A 35 16.86 -25.96 30.18
N SER A 36 15.84 -26.76 30.51
CA SER A 36 14.55 -26.76 29.81
C SER A 36 13.81 -25.43 29.93
N TRP A 37 13.85 -24.81 31.10
CA TRP A 37 13.26 -23.48 31.32
C TRP A 37 14.01 -22.39 30.53
N SER A 38 15.34 -22.39 30.58
CA SER A 38 16.16 -21.45 29.79
C SER A 38 15.90 -21.62 28.30
N TYR A 39 15.83 -22.86 27.83
CA TYR A 39 15.50 -23.18 26.44
C TYR A 39 14.15 -22.59 26.03
N SER A 40 13.11 -22.85 26.83
CA SER A 40 11.75 -22.38 26.55
C SER A 40 11.66 -20.86 26.57
N ARG A 41 12.36 -20.21 27.52
CA ARG A 41 12.41 -18.75 27.63
C ARG A 41 13.10 -18.13 26.41
N ASP A 42 14.23 -18.68 25.99
CA ASP A 42 15.01 -18.16 24.86
C ASP A 42 14.22 -18.30 23.54
N GLU A 43 13.54 -19.43 23.32
CA GLU A 43 12.67 -19.65 22.15
C GLU A 43 11.48 -18.67 22.13
N LEU A 44 10.80 -18.49 23.27
CA LEU A 44 9.69 -17.52 23.38
C LEU A 44 10.17 -16.09 23.14
N SER A 45 11.37 -15.75 23.60
CA SER A 45 11.97 -14.43 23.41
C SER A 45 12.28 -14.18 21.93
N LEU A 46 12.89 -15.15 21.25
CA LEU A 46 13.15 -15.09 19.81
C LEU A 46 11.85 -14.91 19.02
N GLN A 47 10.85 -15.75 19.28
CA GLN A 47 9.58 -15.70 18.57
C GLN A 47 8.88 -14.35 18.77
N LYS A 48 8.86 -13.85 20.02
CA LYS A 48 8.24 -12.57 20.35
C LYS A 48 8.93 -11.41 19.64
N VAL A 49 10.25 -11.32 19.71
CA VAL A 49 11.02 -10.22 19.09
C VAL A 49 10.93 -10.29 17.56
N LEU A 50 11.05 -11.47 16.96
CA LEU A 50 10.91 -11.63 15.50
C LEU A 50 9.52 -11.23 15.03
N SER A 51 8.47 -11.72 15.69
CA SER A 51 7.09 -11.42 15.31
C SER A 51 6.78 -9.94 15.47
N ASP A 52 7.17 -9.32 16.59
CA ASP A 52 6.96 -7.89 16.82
C ASP A 52 7.74 -7.03 15.81
N THR A 53 8.99 -7.40 15.51
CA THR A 53 9.80 -6.69 14.51
C THR A 53 9.17 -6.81 13.12
N MET A 54 8.70 -8.01 12.75
CA MET A 54 8.03 -8.26 11.48
C MET A 54 6.71 -7.48 11.38
N ASP A 55 5.90 -7.48 12.43
CA ASP A 55 4.63 -6.74 12.46
C ASP A 55 4.88 -5.23 12.32
N LYS A 56 5.87 -4.68 13.04
CA LYS A 56 6.24 -3.26 12.91
C LYS A 56 6.76 -2.91 11.51
N LEU A 57 7.53 -3.79 10.88
CA LEU A 57 8.01 -3.60 9.50
C LEU A 57 6.85 -3.57 8.50
N ILE A 58 5.93 -4.52 8.62
CA ILE A 58 4.85 -4.73 7.65
C ILE A 58 3.73 -3.70 7.84
N VAL A 59 3.27 -3.53 9.08
CA VAL A 59 2.09 -2.72 9.43
C VAL A 59 2.49 -1.31 9.86
N GLY A 60 3.66 -1.13 10.46
CA GLY A 60 4.08 0.13 11.08
C GLY A 60 3.79 0.17 12.58
N ASN A 61 4.50 1.07 13.28
CA ASN A 61 4.19 1.41 14.67
C ASN A 61 2.91 2.27 14.76
N PRO A 62 2.30 2.42 15.95
CA PRO A 62 1.21 3.38 16.15
C PRO A 62 1.59 4.78 15.66
N GLY A 63 0.87 5.29 14.65
CA GLY A 63 1.12 6.59 14.04
C GLY A 63 2.18 6.61 12.93
N GLN A 64 2.81 5.47 12.63
CA GLN A 64 3.75 5.32 11.52
C GLN A 64 3.23 4.31 10.50
N PHE A 65 3.71 4.43 9.26
CA PHE A 65 3.34 3.56 8.15
C PHE A 65 4.41 2.48 7.92
N GLY A 66 3.97 1.24 7.77
CA GLY A 66 4.82 0.12 7.38
C GLY A 66 4.86 -0.12 5.87
N LEU A 67 5.52 -1.20 5.45
CA LEU A 67 5.64 -1.59 4.03
C LEU A 67 4.29 -1.76 3.33
N LYS A 68 3.27 -2.22 4.05
CA LYS A 68 1.92 -2.46 3.50
C LYS A 68 1.21 -1.18 3.05
N ASP A 69 1.57 -0.04 3.65
CA ASP A 69 0.97 1.25 3.35
C ASP A 69 1.75 2.03 2.29
N SER A 70 2.77 1.42 1.66
CA SER A 70 3.52 2.08 0.61
C SER A 70 2.66 2.44 -0.61
N LEU A 71 2.80 3.67 -1.07
CA LEU A 71 2.20 4.18 -2.31
C LEU A 71 3.19 4.09 -3.50
N GLU A 72 4.48 4.21 -3.24
CA GLU A 72 5.53 4.17 -4.25
C GLU A 72 6.83 3.63 -3.65
N MET A 73 7.53 2.78 -4.42
CA MET A 73 8.89 2.38 -4.12
C MET A 73 9.86 3.36 -4.80
N ILE A 74 10.85 3.86 -4.06
CA ILE A 74 11.90 4.75 -4.58
C ILE A 74 13.18 3.98 -4.84
N ALA A 75 13.56 3.09 -3.93
CA ALA A 75 14.73 2.25 -4.05
C ALA A 75 14.49 0.90 -3.37
N ALA A 76 14.95 -0.18 -4.00
CA ALA A 76 14.69 -1.54 -3.55
C ALA A 76 15.97 -2.37 -3.60
N GLY A 77 16.51 -2.70 -2.44
CA GLY A 77 17.72 -3.52 -2.28
C GLY A 77 17.55 -4.60 -1.21
N LYS A 78 18.44 -5.59 -1.21
CA LYS A 78 18.30 -6.79 -0.36
C LYS A 78 18.18 -6.50 1.13
N GLU A 79 18.85 -5.47 1.63
CA GLU A 79 18.88 -5.14 3.07
C GLU A 79 18.36 -3.73 3.35
N ARG A 80 17.85 -3.04 2.32
CA ARG A 80 17.39 -1.65 2.39
C ARG A 80 16.28 -1.41 1.38
N ILE A 81 15.23 -0.73 1.81
CA ILE A 81 14.14 -0.29 0.96
C ILE A 81 13.75 1.13 1.30
N GLU A 82 13.42 1.89 0.26
CA GLU A 82 12.92 3.26 0.35
C GLU A 82 11.57 3.36 -0.32
N PHE A 83 10.62 3.96 0.38
CA PHE A 83 9.25 4.04 -0.09
C PHE A 83 8.56 5.32 0.40
N VAL A 84 7.47 5.66 -0.29
CA VAL A 84 6.62 6.81 0.03
C VAL A 84 5.31 6.29 0.64
N PRO A 85 5.06 6.53 1.93
CA PRO A 85 3.77 6.25 2.54
C PRO A 85 2.75 7.38 2.22
N PRO A 86 1.46 7.19 2.50
CA PRO A 86 0.51 8.29 2.50
C PRO A 86 0.91 9.38 3.50
N TRP A 87 0.75 10.64 3.11
CA TRP A 87 0.88 11.78 4.01
C TRP A 87 -0.46 12.07 4.68
N VAL A 88 -0.45 12.27 6.00
CA VAL A 88 -1.61 12.75 6.74
C VAL A 88 -1.35 14.21 7.11
N ASP A 89 -2.12 15.10 6.53
CA ASP A 89 -2.04 16.53 6.76
C ASP A 89 -2.38 16.89 8.21
N ASN A 90 -1.90 18.06 8.63
CA ASN A 90 -2.29 18.64 9.91
C ASN A 90 -3.81 18.86 9.98
N THR A 91 -4.35 18.85 11.20
CA THR A 91 -5.78 19.08 11.43
C THR A 91 -6.13 20.54 11.18
N HIS A 92 -7.02 20.78 10.22
CA HIS A 92 -7.67 22.04 9.90
C HIS A 92 -9.00 22.18 10.63
N ARG A 93 -9.49 23.42 10.76
CA ARG A 93 -10.88 23.68 11.18
C ARG A 93 -11.77 23.82 9.97
N ILE A 94 -12.99 23.29 10.05
CA ILE A 94 -13.98 23.47 8.99
C ILE A 94 -14.49 24.91 9.01
N GLU A 95 -14.14 25.69 7.99
CA GLU A 95 -14.50 27.13 7.91
C GLU A 95 -15.75 27.40 7.05
N GLY A 96 -16.10 26.52 6.12
CA GLY A 96 -17.33 26.63 5.32
C GLY A 96 -17.32 25.85 3.99
N PRO A 97 -18.45 25.84 3.26
CA PRO A 97 -18.64 25.05 2.03
C PRO A 97 -17.73 25.39 0.86
N ASN A 98 -17.17 26.60 0.85
CA ASN A 98 -16.37 27.10 -0.26
C ASN A 98 -14.91 27.40 0.11
N PHE A 99 -14.51 27.06 1.33
CA PHE A 99 -13.15 27.31 1.78
C PHE A 99 -12.16 26.42 1.04
N ILE A 100 -11.00 27.00 0.69
CA ILE A 100 -9.90 26.31 0.02
C ILE A 100 -8.81 26.09 1.07
N TYR A 101 -8.47 24.83 1.31
CA TYR A 101 -7.44 24.43 2.24
C TYR A 101 -6.12 24.26 1.46
N GLY A 102 -5.05 24.87 1.96
CA GLY A 102 -3.70 24.57 1.52
C GLY A 102 -3.20 23.31 2.23
N LEU A 103 -2.64 22.38 1.47
CA LEU A 103 -1.99 21.18 1.99
C LEU A 103 -0.55 21.50 2.40
N GLU A 104 -0.07 20.84 3.46
CA GLU A 104 1.31 20.99 3.95
C GLU A 104 2.35 20.56 2.92
N ARG A 105 2.09 19.47 2.20
CA ARG A 105 2.95 18.88 1.17
C ARG A 105 2.27 18.93 -0.19
N ARG A 106 3.08 18.95 -1.23
CA ARG A 106 2.61 18.88 -2.62
C ARG A 106 2.07 17.50 -2.90
N VAL A 107 0.90 17.44 -3.53
CA VAL A 107 0.33 16.21 -4.06
C VAL A 107 1.13 15.82 -5.31
N LYS A 108 1.59 14.57 -5.38
CA LYS A 108 2.31 14.06 -6.55
C LYS A 108 1.47 14.24 -7.83
N PRO A 109 2.04 14.78 -8.92
CA PRO A 109 1.36 14.84 -10.21
C PRO A 109 0.86 13.45 -10.65
N GLY A 110 -0.40 13.37 -11.09
CA GLY A 110 -1.03 12.11 -11.49
C GLY A 110 -1.47 11.19 -10.34
N ALA A 111 -1.26 11.58 -9.08
CA ALA A 111 -1.81 10.85 -7.95
C ALA A 111 -3.32 11.08 -7.78
N SER A 112 -3.97 10.16 -7.06
CA SER A 112 -5.37 10.27 -6.68
C SER A 112 -5.66 11.56 -5.90
N VAL A 113 -6.91 12.03 -6.00
CA VAL A 113 -7.41 13.15 -5.21
C VAL A 113 -7.23 12.85 -3.71
N PRO A 114 -6.76 13.83 -2.91
CA PRO A 114 -6.67 13.71 -1.46
C PRO A 114 -7.98 13.25 -0.83
N ILE A 115 -7.89 12.40 0.19
CA ILE A 115 -9.02 11.93 0.97
C ILE A 115 -9.21 12.87 2.15
N ALA A 116 -10.37 13.51 2.26
CA ALA A 116 -10.70 14.23 3.48
C ALA A 116 -11.31 13.30 4.52
N GLN A 117 -10.89 13.50 5.75
CA GLN A 117 -11.55 12.99 6.94
C GLN A 117 -12.02 14.17 7.75
N ALA A 118 -13.34 14.24 7.98
CA ALA A 118 -13.97 15.25 8.80
C ALA A 118 -14.48 14.64 10.10
N LYS A 119 -14.25 15.34 11.19
CA LYS A 119 -14.79 15.01 12.51
C LYS A 119 -15.69 16.16 12.95
N PRO A 120 -17.02 15.99 12.83
CA PRO A 120 -17.98 17.00 13.24
C PRO A 120 -17.83 17.36 14.72
N SER A 121 -18.14 18.61 15.07
CA SER A 121 -18.11 19.08 16.46
C SER A 121 -18.96 18.17 17.37
N GLY A 122 -18.38 17.74 18.49
CA GLY A 122 -19.03 16.86 19.46
C GLY A 122 -19.00 15.36 19.14
N LEU A 123 -18.43 14.94 18.00
CA LEU A 123 -18.17 13.52 17.70
C LEU A 123 -16.71 13.14 17.97
N THR A 124 -16.48 11.88 18.32
CA THR A 124 -15.14 11.32 18.53
C THR A 124 -14.51 10.82 17.24
N ASP A 125 -15.33 10.41 16.27
CA ASP A 125 -14.89 9.61 15.13
C ASP A 125 -14.73 10.43 13.84
N TRP A 126 -13.69 10.09 13.08
CA TRP A 126 -13.44 10.64 11.75
C TRP A 126 -14.33 9.97 10.70
N LYS A 127 -14.97 10.78 9.85
CA LYS A 127 -15.79 10.31 8.71
C LYS A 127 -15.19 10.80 7.40
N LEU A 128 -15.29 9.99 6.36
CA LEU A 128 -14.84 10.37 5.03
C LEU A 128 -15.70 11.51 4.47
N ALA A 129 -15.05 12.48 3.83
CA ALA A 129 -15.69 13.56 3.09
C ALA A 129 -15.09 13.62 1.67
N PRO A 130 -15.91 13.88 0.64
CA PRO A 130 -15.41 14.04 -0.72
C PRO A 130 -14.64 15.35 -0.85
N VAL A 131 -13.61 15.33 -1.70
CA VAL A 131 -12.68 16.44 -1.94
C VAL A 131 -12.60 16.72 -3.44
N ILE A 132 -12.37 17.98 -3.78
CA ILE A 132 -12.11 18.47 -5.12
C ILE A 132 -10.77 19.20 -5.07
N LEU A 133 -9.82 18.82 -5.93
CA LEU A 133 -8.58 19.57 -6.12
C LEU A 133 -8.90 20.91 -6.79
N VAL A 134 -8.34 22.00 -6.27
CA VAL A 134 -8.51 23.34 -6.84
C VAL A 134 -7.30 23.64 -7.72
N GLU A 135 -7.56 24.20 -8.92
CA GLU A 135 -6.58 24.50 -9.97
C GLU A 135 -5.25 25.08 -9.44
N PHE A 136 -4.14 24.48 -9.88
CA PHE A 136 -2.76 24.87 -9.56
C PHE A 136 -2.41 26.22 -10.22
N ARG A 137 -2.86 27.34 -9.64
CA ARG A 137 -2.46 28.67 -10.15
C ARG A 137 -1.21 29.24 -9.49
N ASP A 138 -0.68 28.60 -8.44
CA ASP A 138 0.53 29.05 -7.75
C ASP A 138 1.44 27.88 -7.37
N VAL A 139 2.74 27.98 -7.69
CA VAL A 139 3.66 26.85 -7.91
C VAL A 139 4.19 26.24 -6.60
N ASN A 140 3.64 26.60 -5.43
CA ASN A 140 4.25 26.27 -4.14
C ASN A 140 3.44 25.39 -3.18
N THR A 141 2.11 25.33 -3.26
CA THR A 141 1.28 24.50 -2.36
C THR A 141 0.09 23.90 -3.09
N SER A 142 -0.23 22.63 -2.81
CA SER A 142 -1.43 21.99 -3.34
C SER A 142 -2.67 22.47 -2.59
N GLN A 143 -3.75 22.76 -3.30
CA GLN A 143 -4.97 23.32 -2.73
C GLN A 143 -6.16 22.40 -2.96
N VAL A 144 -6.99 22.25 -1.93
CA VAL A 144 -8.17 21.36 -1.95
C VAL A 144 -9.40 22.07 -1.42
N LYS A 145 -10.56 21.67 -1.95
CA LYS A 145 -11.88 22.13 -1.53
C LYS A 145 -12.75 20.93 -1.20
N LEU A 146 -13.63 21.06 -0.22
CA LEU A 146 -14.62 20.02 0.06
C LEU A 146 -15.67 19.94 -1.06
N GLY A 147 -16.01 18.72 -1.48
CA GLY A 147 -17.07 18.45 -2.46
C GLY A 147 -18.48 18.55 -1.88
N LEU A 148 -18.60 18.63 -0.55
CA LEU A 148 -19.86 18.78 0.18
C LEU A 148 -19.73 19.87 1.24
N SER A 149 -20.84 20.54 1.53
CA SER A 149 -20.92 21.49 2.65
C SER A 149 -20.92 20.74 3.97
N LEU A 150 -19.90 20.95 4.80
CA LEU A 150 -19.85 20.44 6.17
C LEU A 150 -20.11 21.58 7.17
N SER A 151 -20.68 21.23 8.32
CA SER A 151 -20.95 22.20 9.39
C SER A 151 -19.64 22.80 9.92
N PRO A 152 -19.55 24.13 10.03
CA PRO A 152 -18.36 24.79 10.57
C PRO A 152 -18.05 24.38 12.01
N GLY A 153 -16.77 24.50 12.39
CA GLY A 153 -16.29 24.24 13.75
C GLY A 153 -15.90 22.80 14.07
N GLY A 154 -16.06 21.86 13.12
CA GLY A 154 -15.45 20.54 13.19
C GLY A 154 -13.97 20.53 12.80
N GLU A 155 -13.33 19.38 12.98
CA GLU A 155 -11.94 19.12 12.58
C GLU A 155 -11.91 18.46 11.20
N LEU A 156 -10.88 18.75 10.41
CA LEU A 156 -10.68 18.22 9.06
C LEU A 156 -9.21 17.87 8.86
N ARG A 157 -8.91 16.72 8.26
CA ARG A 157 -7.56 16.37 7.83
C ARG A 157 -7.59 15.71 6.46
N PHE A 158 -6.47 15.79 5.74
CA PHE A 158 -6.35 15.24 4.40
C PHE A 158 -5.33 14.12 4.37
N ILE A 159 -5.58 13.08 3.58
CA ILE A 159 -4.65 11.98 3.36
C ILE A 159 -4.37 11.88 1.87
N TYR A 160 -3.10 11.91 1.46
CA TYR A 160 -2.73 11.97 0.04
C TYR A 160 -1.35 11.39 -0.24
N HIS A 161 -1.04 11.26 -1.53
CA HIS A 161 0.28 10.84 -2.03
C HIS A 161 1.17 12.09 -2.17
N PRO A 162 2.20 12.26 -1.32
CA PRO A 162 3.10 13.41 -1.43
C PRO A 162 4.05 13.27 -2.61
N ASP A 163 4.52 14.39 -3.15
CA ASP A 163 5.52 14.43 -4.22
C ASP A 163 6.95 14.26 -3.67
N ALA A 164 7.42 13.02 -3.58
CA ALA A 164 8.77 12.72 -3.09
C ALA A 164 9.90 13.26 -3.98
N LYS A 165 9.64 13.63 -5.24
CA LYS A 165 10.65 14.27 -6.10
C LYS A 165 10.86 15.73 -5.72
N ALA A 166 9.78 16.43 -5.39
CA ALA A 166 9.83 17.82 -4.93
C ALA A 166 10.24 17.91 -3.45
N GLU A 167 9.80 16.95 -2.63
CA GLU A 167 9.96 16.94 -1.18
C GLU A 167 10.51 15.57 -0.70
N PRO A 168 11.83 15.32 -0.81
CA PRO A 168 12.42 14.03 -0.48
C PRO A 168 12.30 13.63 1.00
N ASP A 169 11.99 14.57 1.89
CA ASP A 169 11.80 14.32 3.31
C ASP A 169 10.53 13.52 3.64
N VAL A 170 9.66 13.26 2.66
CA VAL A 170 8.52 12.35 2.80
C VAL A 170 8.90 10.87 2.60
N ILE A 171 10.11 10.59 2.13
CA ILE A 171 10.62 9.23 1.89
C ILE A 171 10.92 8.57 3.23
N ARG A 172 10.46 7.33 3.40
CA ARG A 172 10.86 6.47 4.52
C ARG A 172 11.78 5.37 4.04
N LYS A 173 12.74 5.05 4.89
CA LYS A 173 13.77 4.06 4.65
C LYS A 173 13.71 2.99 5.72
N ILE A 174 13.63 1.75 5.32
CA ILE A 174 13.80 0.59 6.20
C ILE A 174 15.12 -0.08 5.82
N TYR A 175 15.96 -0.37 6.81
CA TYR A 175 17.24 -1.01 6.58
C TYR A 175 17.71 -1.79 7.80
N TRP A 176 18.54 -2.79 7.55
CA TRP A 176 19.26 -3.51 8.60
C TRP A 176 20.69 -2.98 8.69
N GLU A 177 21.16 -2.82 9.92
CA GLU A 177 22.52 -2.35 10.20
C GLU A 177 23.31 -3.48 10.86
N SER A 178 24.28 -4.03 10.13
CA SER A 178 25.02 -5.24 10.51
C SER A 178 25.79 -5.12 11.82
N ASP A 179 26.29 -3.91 12.11
CA ASP A 179 27.12 -3.60 13.28
C ASP A 179 26.24 -3.47 14.52
N ALA A 180 25.08 -2.83 14.39
CA ALA A 180 24.10 -2.71 15.46
C ALA A 180 23.31 -4.00 15.69
N LYS A 181 23.25 -4.91 14.71
CA LYS A 181 22.39 -6.11 14.72
C LYS A 181 20.91 -5.76 14.92
N GLU A 182 20.49 -4.65 14.33
CA GLU A 182 19.15 -4.09 14.48
C GLU A 182 18.56 -3.66 13.14
N VAL A 183 17.24 -3.63 13.08
CA VAL A 183 16.48 -3.12 11.94
C VAL A 183 15.94 -1.74 12.30
N PHE A 184 16.16 -0.78 11.41
CA PHE A 184 15.77 0.60 11.60
C PHE A 184 14.72 1.02 10.57
N ILE A 185 13.83 1.91 11.02
CA ILE A 185 13.05 2.78 10.14
C ILE A 185 13.55 4.21 10.33
N GLU A 186 13.74 4.90 9.21
CA GLU A 186 14.23 6.28 9.17
C GLU A 186 13.30 7.10 8.28
N GLY A 187 12.97 8.31 8.71
CA GLY A 187 12.14 9.24 7.96
C GLY A 187 12.21 10.64 8.56
N PRO A 188 11.24 11.53 8.25
CA PRO A 188 11.27 12.92 8.70
C PRO A 188 11.22 13.09 10.23
N GLU A 189 10.67 12.11 10.94
CA GLU A 189 10.62 12.11 12.42
C GLU A 189 11.90 11.57 13.09
N GLY A 190 12.87 11.09 12.29
CA GLY A 190 14.14 10.55 12.76
C GLY A 190 14.31 9.05 12.51
N LYS A 191 15.35 8.49 13.16
CA LYS A 191 15.73 7.07 13.12
C LYS A 191 15.18 6.35 14.36
N GLU A 192 14.44 5.27 14.16
CA GLU A 192 13.89 4.41 15.21
C GLU A 192 14.29 2.95 15.00
N SER A 193 14.67 2.26 16.08
CA SER A 193 14.93 0.82 16.05
C SER A 193 13.64 0.03 16.19
N LEU A 194 13.35 -0.82 15.21
CA LEU A 194 12.17 -1.69 15.21
C LEU A 194 12.37 -2.93 16.07
N SER A 195 13.62 -3.39 16.20
CA SER A 195 14.02 -4.64 16.87
C SER A 195 14.55 -4.47 18.29
N GLN A 196 14.56 -3.25 18.84
CA GLN A 196 15.01 -3.00 20.21
C GLN A 196 14.17 -3.81 21.21
N ASN A 197 14.83 -4.53 22.12
CA ASN A 197 14.18 -5.41 23.07
C ASN A 197 14.99 -5.57 24.37
N PHE A 198 14.31 -5.99 25.44
CA PHE A 198 14.94 -6.26 26.75
C PHE A 198 15.45 -7.71 26.91
N PHE A 199 15.23 -8.56 25.90
CA PHE A 199 15.52 -10.00 25.97
C PHE A 199 16.93 -10.36 25.47
N GLY A 200 17.69 -9.37 24.96
CA GLY A 200 19.03 -9.59 24.41
C GLY A 200 19.02 -10.32 23.06
N VAL A 201 17.88 -10.33 22.37
CA VAL A 201 17.76 -10.90 21.02
C VAL A 201 18.38 -9.95 20.01
N GLN A 202 19.20 -10.47 19.11
CA GLN A 202 19.89 -9.71 18.06
C GLN A 202 19.36 -10.11 16.68
N ILE A 203 19.09 -9.16 15.80
CA ILE A 203 18.77 -9.45 14.40
C ILE A 203 20.07 -9.69 13.64
N THR A 204 20.32 -10.94 13.25
CA THR A 204 21.55 -11.35 12.58
C THR A 204 21.47 -11.20 11.06
N LYS A 205 20.25 -11.11 10.50
CA LYS A 205 20.03 -10.91 9.07
C LYS A 205 18.65 -10.32 8.80
N MET A 206 18.58 -9.41 7.84
CA MET A 206 17.35 -9.05 7.12
C MET A 206 17.59 -9.25 5.63
N ALA A 207 16.65 -9.85 4.92
CA ALA A 207 16.69 -9.93 3.46
C ALA A 207 15.32 -9.63 2.87
N LEU A 208 15.32 -8.89 1.76
CA LEU A 208 14.15 -8.45 1.00
C LEU A 208 14.24 -9.02 -0.41
N SER A 209 13.17 -9.67 -0.85
CA SER A 209 13.02 -10.19 -2.22
C SER A 209 11.78 -9.59 -2.86
N TYR A 210 11.87 -9.19 -4.12
CA TYR A 210 10.86 -8.37 -4.79
C TYR A 210 10.16 -9.13 -5.91
N PHE A 211 8.84 -9.09 -5.93
CA PHE A 211 8.03 -9.89 -6.85
C PHE A 211 7.07 -9.04 -7.69
N THR A 212 6.84 -9.46 -8.92
CA THR A 212 5.82 -8.92 -9.82
C THR A 212 4.42 -9.46 -9.48
N THR A 213 3.40 -8.98 -10.21
CA THR A 213 2.01 -9.45 -10.07
C THR A 213 1.84 -10.92 -10.46
N SER A 214 2.71 -11.46 -11.33
CA SER A 214 2.76 -12.87 -11.70
C SER A 214 3.53 -13.73 -10.70
N ASN A 215 3.97 -13.16 -9.57
CA ASN A 215 4.85 -13.78 -8.57
C ASN A 215 6.23 -14.16 -9.12
N GLU A 216 6.72 -13.45 -10.14
CA GLU A 216 8.09 -13.62 -10.63
C GLU A 216 9.04 -12.76 -9.81
N LEU A 217 10.20 -13.31 -9.46
CA LEU A 217 11.26 -12.58 -8.78
C LEU A 217 11.91 -11.58 -9.74
N LEU A 218 11.92 -10.29 -9.38
CA LEU A 218 12.43 -9.23 -10.24
C LEU A 218 13.94 -9.22 -10.38
N THR A 219 14.68 -9.59 -9.32
CA THR A 219 16.15 -9.63 -9.36
C THR A 219 16.72 -10.53 -8.28
N ASP A 220 17.83 -11.19 -8.61
CA ASP A 220 18.73 -11.85 -7.65
C ASP A 220 19.93 -10.96 -7.26
N ARG A 221 20.04 -9.78 -7.87
CA ARG A 221 21.11 -8.80 -7.58
C ARG A 221 20.82 -8.04 -6.29
N ASP A 222 21.81 -7.28 -5.81
CA ASP A 222 21.68 -6.55 -4.55
C ASP A 222 20.66 -5.41 -4.59
N TRP A 223 20.36 -4.91 -5.80
CA TRP A 223 19.38 -3.86 -6.07
C TRP A 223 18.50 -4.23 -7.27
N VAL A 224 17.25 -3.78 -7.24
CA VAL A 224 16.32 -3.78 -8.38
C VAL A 224 16.69 -2.62 -9.30
N ASP A 225 16.70 -2.88 -10.61
CA ASP A 225 16.98 -1.85 -11.61
C ASP A 225 15.88 -0.78 -11.57
N SER A 226 16.24 0.49 -11.75
CA SER A 226 15.32 1.63 -11.54
C SER A 226 14.06 1.59 -12.42
N GLY A 227 14.16 1.00 -13.61
CA GLY A 227 13.01 0.78 -14.50
C GLY A 227 12.00 -0.23 -13.95
N ASP A 228 12.47 -1.21 -13.18
CA ASP A 228 11.68 -2.35 -12.70
C ASP A 228 11.08 -2.12 -11.31
N ILE A 229 11.51 -1.07 -10.60
CA ILE A 229 10.97 -0.69 -9.27
C ILE A 229 9.44 -0.55 -9.31
N GLN A 230 8.89 -0.09 -10.44
CA GLN A 230 7.46 0.15 -10.66
C GLN A 230 6.66 -1.16 -10.77
N LEU A 231 7.34 -2.26 -11.11
CA LEU A 231 6.76 -3.59 -11.29
C LEU A 231 6.63 -4.35 -9.96
N ILE A 232 7.26 -3.87 -8.89
CA ILE A 232 7.20 -4.49 -7.56
C ILE A 232 5.76 -4.43 -7.03
N THR A 233 5.17 -5.60 -6.77
CA THR A 233 3.83 -5.74 -6.16
C THR A 233 3.80 -6.70 -4.97
N GLY A 234 4.91 -7.39 -4.72
CA GLY A 234 5.11 -8.21 -3.53
C GLY A 234 6.53 -8.05 -3.00
N ILE A 235 6.66 -8.16 -1.68
CA ILE A 235 7.95 -8.19 -0.98
C ILE A 235 7.95 -9.39 -0.05
N GLU A 236 8.88 -10.32 -0.23
CA GLU A 236 9.20 -11.30 0.82
C GLU A 236 10.22 -10.66 1.76
N VAL A 237 9.89 -10.66 3.05
CA VAL A 237 10.76 -10.20 4.13
C VAL A 237 11.23 -11.41 4.92
N LEU A 238 12.55 -11.58 5.03
CA LEU A 238 13.20 -12.59 5.84
C LEU A 238 13.93 -11.89 6.99
N LEU A 239 13.65 -12.32 8.21
CA LEU A 239 14.39 -11.93 9.41
C LEU A 239 15.01 -13.17 10.05
N GLU A 240 16.27 -13.05 10.44
CA GLU A 240 16.95 -14.02 11.28
C GLU A 240 17.35 -13.34 12.59
N ALA A 241 17.07 -13.99 13.71
CA ALA A 241 17.44 -13.50 15.03
C ALA A 241 18.16 -14.57 15.84
N ARG A 242 19.01 -14.12 16.75
CA ARG A 242 19.82 -14.96 17.64
C ARG A 242 19.72 -14.51 19.09
N VAL A 243 19.67 -15.47 20.00
CA VAL A 243 19.89 -15.29 21.43
C VAL A 243 20.76 -16.44 21.92
N ASN A 244 21.87 -16.14 22.60
CA ASN A 244 22.86 -17.15 23.00
C ASN A 244 23.32 -18.01 21.80
N GLU A 245 23.10 -19.32 21.86
CA GLU A 245 23.42 -20.28 20.77
C GLU A 245 22.22 -20.59 19.87
N ARG A 246 21.06 -19.98 20.11
CA ARG A 246 19.81 -20.24 19.41
C ARG A 246 19.57 -19.23 18.31
N THR A 247 19.16 -19.71 17.15
CA THR A 247 18.85 -18.90 15.97
C THR A 247 17.47 -19.29 15.45
N GLN A 248 16.66 -18.31 15.09
CA GLN A 248 15.35 -18.51 14.49
C GLN A 248 15.21 -17.63 13.25
N VAL A 249 14.52 -18.15 12.23
CA VAL A 249 14.22 -17.43 10.99
C VAL A 249 12.71 -17.28 10.87
N LEU A 250 12.27 -16.07 10.55
CA LEU A 250 10.89 -15.75 10.20
C LEU A 250 10.85 -15.20 8.78
N LYS A 251 9.92 -15.72 7.97
CA LYS A 251 9.62 -15.18 6.65
C LYS A 251 8.18 -14.72 6.60
N SER A 252 7.94 -13.60 5.93
CA SER A 252 6.61 -13.10 5.66
C SER A 252 6.54 -12.52 4.26
N PHE A 253 5.37 -12.64 3.63
CA PHE A 253 5.13 -12.06 2.32
C PHE A 253 4.19 -10.87 2.47
N VAL A 254 4.68 -9.69 2.13
CA VAL A 254 3.90 -8.47 2.04
C VAL A 254 3.43 -8.36 0.60
N SER A 255 2.15 -8.63 0.38
CA SER A 255 1.52 -8.10 -0.83
C SER A 255 1.49 -6.59 -0.67
N LEU A 256 2.27 -5.90 -1.50
CA LEU A 256 2.00 -4.51 -1.82
C LEU A 256 0.72 -4.55 -2.65
N ARG A 257 -0.41 -4.80 -1.98
CA ARG A 257 -1.69 -4.41 -2.53
C ARG A 257 -1.50 -2.94 -2.77
N ASN A 258 -1.29 -2.59 -4.04
CA ASN A 258 -1.00 -1.29 -4.67
C ASN A 258 -1.85 -0.11 -4.16
N ALA A 259 -2.05 0.06 -2.86
CA ALA A 259 -3.17 0.74 -2.23
C ALA A 259 -4.43 0.87 -3.13
N PRO A 260 -4.88 -0.15 -3.92
CA PRO A 260 -5.90 0.08 -4.94
C PRO A 260 -7.27 0.12 -4.26
N MET A 261 -7.30 -0.21 -2.96
CA MET A 261 -8.50 -0.21 -2.12
C MET A 261 -8.47 0.90 -1.06
N ARG A 262 -7.48 1.81 -1.10
CA ARG A 262 -7.47 3.02 -0.24
C ARG A 262 -7.06 4.31 -0.94
N THR A 263 -6.77 4.29 -2.25
CA THR A 263 -6.47 5.51 -3.02
C THR A 263 -7.64 5.91 -3.92
N GLY A 264 -7.86 7.22 -3.99
CA GLY A 264 -9.08 7.86 -4.44
C GLY A 264 -9.46 7.55 -5.88
N TYR A 265 -10.58 6.87 -6.04
CA TYR A 265 -11.40 6.92 -7.23
C TYR A 265 -11.83 8.36 -7.48
N LEU A 266 -11.54 8.88 -8.65
CA LEU A 266 -12.09 10.16 -9.06
C LEU A 266 -13.54 9.93 -9.46
N MET A 267 -14.48 10.31 -8.59
CA MET A 267 -15.91 10.20 -8.89
C MET A 267 -16.21 10.98 -10.17
N LEU A 268 -16.61 10.24 -11.20
CA LEU A 268 -16.96 10.80 -12.48
C LEU A 268 -18.32 11.48 -12.35
N LYS A 269 -18.41 12.66 -12.95
CA LYS A 269 -19.65 13.39 -13.15
C LYS A 269 -19.59 14.06 -14.51
N ARG A 270 -20.75 14.22 -15.14
CA ARG A 270 -20.86 14.98 -16.37
C ARG A 270 -20.22 16.37 -16.23
N GLY A 271 -19.43 16.76 -17.24
CA GLY A 271 -18.70 18.02 -17.30
C GLY A 271 -17.42 18.07 -16.47
N LEU A 272 -17.00 16.96 -15.85
CA LEU A 272 -15.73 16.88 -15.13
C LEU A 272 -14.56 16.98 -16.09
N LYS A 273 -13.57 17.81 -15.75
CA LYS A 273 -12.33 18.01 -16.50
C LYS A 273 -11.16 17.85 -15.56
N ILE A 274 -10.20 17.01 -15.92
CA ILE A 274 -9.01 16.77 -15.12
C ILE A 274 -7.80 16.63 -16.04
N PRO A 275 -6.62 17.14 -15.65
CA PRO A 275 -5.39 16.78 -16.33
C PRO A 275 -5.07 15.32 -16.04
N ILE A 276 -4.70 14.57 -17.07
CA ILE A 276 -4.11 13.22 -16.96
C ILE A 276 -2.72 13.24 -17.59
N ALA A 277 -1.88 12.28 -17.22
CA ALA A 277 -0.59 12.09 -17.87
C ALA A 277 -0.79 11.77 -19.37
N ASP A 278 0.26 11.96 -20.16
CA ASP A 278 0.22 11.55 -21.55
C ASP A 278 0.14 10.02 -21.68
N SER A 279 -0.23 9.51 -22.85
CA SER A 279 -0.45 8.07 -23.07
C SER A 279 0.78 7.18 -22.82
N LYS A 280 1.99 7.73 -22.93
CA LYS A 280 3.26 7.01 -22.66
C LYS A 280 3.51 6.87 -21.16
N HIS A 281 2.99 7.80 -20.37
CA HIS A 281 3.12 7.86 -18.92
C HIS A 281 1.80 7.51 -18.22
N ILE A 282 0.98 6.64 -18.82
CA ILE A 282 -0.17 6.01 -18.17
C ILE A 282 0.00 4.48 -18.22
N HIS A 283 0.33 3.88 -17.08
CA HIS A 283 0.35 2.43 -16.90
C HIS A 283 -1.07 1.82 -16.82
N THR A 284 -2.05 2.52 -16.24
CA THR A 284 -3.43 2.00 -16.12
C THR A 284 -4.45 3.12 -16.17
N LEU A 285 -5.52 2.94 -16.97
CA LEU A 285 -6.67 3.85 -17.00
C LEU A 285 -7.94 3.02 -16.89
N LEU A 286 -8.67 3.13 -15.79
CA LEU A 286 -9.77 2.22 -15.48
C LEU A 286 -11.00 2.98 -14.94
N ILE A 287 -12.19 2.71 -15.49
CA ILE A 287 -13.47 3.14 -14.92
C ILE A 287 -13.99 2.03 -14.00
N THR A 288 -14.31 2.34 -12.77
CA THR A 288 -14.67 1.37 -11.73
C THR A 288 -15.72 1.95 -10.79
N ASN A 289 -16.13 1.21 -9.75
CA ASN A 289 -17.23 1.58 -8.84
C ASN A 289 -18.52 1.98 -9.60
N ILE A 290 -18.78 1.29 -10.71
CA ILE A 290 -19.94 1.51 -11.57
C ILE A 290 -21.19 1.08 -10.80
N SER A 291 -22.15 1.99 -10.66
CA SER A 291 -23.36 1.77 -9.86
C SER A 291 -24.60 2.42 -10.47
N GLY A 292 -25.76 1.81 -10.18
CA GLY A 292 -27.06 2.32 -10.62
C GLY A 292 -27.29 2.25 -12.13
N VAL A 293 -26.56 1.39 -12.83
CA VAL A 293 -26.67 1.14 -14.27
C VAL A 293 -28.08 0.65 -14.63
N SER A 294 -28.61 1.15 -15.72
CA SER A 294 -29.85 0.74 -16.38
C SER A 294 -29.55 0.31 -17.83
N ASN A 295 -30.54 -0.24 -18.52
CA ASN A 295 -30.37 -0.57 -19.94
C ASN A 295 -30.17 0.72 -20.74
N ASN A 296 -29.15 0.73 -21.60
CA ASN A 296 -28.74 1.88 -22.42
C ASN A 296 -28.06 3.02 -21.63
N ASP A 297 -27.54 2.76 -20.44
CA ASP A 297 -26.69 3.76 -19.79
C ASP A 297 -25.36 3.89 -20.51
N GLU A 298 -24.79 5.09 -20.51
CA GLU A 298 -23.51 5.36 -21.16
C GLU A 298 -22.58 6.23 -20.31
N ILE A 299 -21.29 6.10 -20.61
CA ILE A 299 -20.27 7.07 -20.26
C ILE A 299 -19.51 7.47 -21.52
N ASP A 300 -19.38 8.77 -21.71
CA ASP A 300 -18.70 9.39 -22.84
C ASP A 300 -17.58 10.25 -22.29
N VAL A 301 -16.35 9.89 -22.63
CA VAL A 301 -15.14 10.55 -22.16
C VAL A 301 -14.27 10.99 -23.33
N MET A 302 -13.62 12.12 -23.19
CA MET A 302 -12.71 12.68 -24.19
C MET A 302 -11.35 12.93 -23.56
N ALA A 303 -10.28 12.64 -24.31
CA ALA A 303 -8.93 13.04 -23.96
C ALA A 303 -8.45 14.07 -24.98
N VAL A 304 -8.17 15.28 -24.49
CA VAL A 304 -7.84 16.46 -25.30
C VAL A 304 -6.37 16.80 -25.04
N PRO A 305 -5.44 16.44 -25.93
CA PRO A 305 -4.05 16.85 -25.81
C PRO A 305 -3.92 18.32 -26.20
N ARG A 306 -2.96 19.03 -25.60
CA ARG A 306 -2.65 20.43 -25.95
C ARG A 306 -2.18 20.59 -27.41
N VAL A 307 -1.52 19.56 -27.95
CA VAL A 307 -1.06 19.47 -29.34
C VAL A 307 -1.44 18.07 -29.85
N GLY A 308 -2.14 18.00 -30.98
CA GLY A 308 -2.59 16.72 -31.56
C GLY A 308 -4.11 16.68 -31.78
N LYS A 309 -4.63 15.51 -32.15
CA LYS A 309 -6.08 15.31 -32.34
C LYS A 309 -6.72 14.76 -31.07
N ILE A 310 -8.01 15.03 -30.92
CA ILE A 310 -8.80 14.65 -29.75
C ILE A 310 -9.23 13.18 -29.86
N TRP A 311 -9.15 12.48 -28.74
CA TRP A 311 -9.64 11.12 -28.61
C TRP A 311 -10.96 11.10 -27.84
N ARG A 312 -11.89 10.24 -28.24
CA ARG A 312 -13.17 10.08 -27.56
C ARG A 312 -13.50 8.60 -27.41
N LEU A 313 -14.00 8.24 -26.24
CA LEU A 313 -14.45 6.89 -25.91
C LEU A 313 -15.87 6.95 -25.38
N ARG A 314 -16.75 6.17 -26.00
CA ARG A 314 -18.09 5.90 -25.52
C ARG A 314 -18.18 4.45 -25.06
N VAL A 315 -18.60 4.23 -23.82
CA VAL A 315 -18.91 2.90 -23.28
C VAL A 315 -20.38 2.87 -22.93
N GLU A 316 -21.10 1.91 -23.51
CA GLU A 316 -22.52 1.66 -23.27
C GLU A 316 -22.69 0.42 -22.42
N PHE A 317 -23.63 0.47 -21.49
CA PHE A 317 -23.90 -0.57 -20.51
C PHE A 317 -25.30 -1.16 -20.65
N GLU A 318 -25.41 -2.41 -20.25
CA GLU A 318 -26.68 -3.13 -20.10
C GLU A 318 -26.73 -3.87 -18.76
N LYS A 319 -27.93 -4.30 -18.37
CA LYS A 319 -28.11 -5.22 -17.23
C LYS A 319 -28.32 -6.65 -17.71
N ILE A 320 -27.62 -7.59 -17.09
CA ILE A 320 -27.95 -9.01 -17.16
C ILE A 320 -28.88 -9.34 -15.99
N GLY A 321 -30.14 -9.66 -16.29
CA GLY A 321 -31.17 -9.85 -15.26
C GLY A 321 -31.41 -8.59 -14.44
N ASP A 322 -31.68 -8.71 -13.13
CA ASP A 322 -32.04 -7.57 -12.28
C ASP A 322 -30.85 -6.85 -11.61
N THR A 323 -29.62 -7.39 -11.67
CA THR A 323 -28.56 -6.94 -10.74
C THR A 323 -27.17 -6.70 -11.32
N LYS A 324 -26.77 -7.32 -12.45
CA LYS A 324 -25.36 -7.26 -12.90
C LYS A 324 -25.14 -6.34 -14.10
N PRO A 325 -24.38 -5.23 -13.96
CA PRO A 325 -23.99 -4.40 -15.09
C PRO A 325 -22.95 -5.10 -15.98
N LYS A 326 -23.07 -4.89 -17.29
CA LYS A 326 -22.23 -5.44 -18.34
C LYS A 326 -21.94 -4.39 -19.39
N VAL A 327 -20.77 -4.44 -20.00
CA VAL A 327 -20.44 -3.60 -21.16
C VAL A 327 -21.17 -4.15 -22.39
N ARG A 328 -22.09 -3.36 -22.95
CA ARG A 328 -22.81 -3.68 -24.17
C ARG A 328 -21.97 -3.39 -25.40
N ARG A 329 -21.40 -2.19 -25.44
CA ARG A 329 -20.66 -1.68 -26.59
C ARG A 329 -19.60 -0.69 -26.15
N VAL A 330 -18.47 -0.70 -26.85
CA VAL A 330 -17.43 0.30 -26.72
C VAL A 330 -17.14 0.87 -28.09
N THR A 331 -17.03 2.19 -28.18
CA THR A 331 -16.69 2.90 -29.42
C THR A 331 -15.60 3.90 -29.12
N VAL A 332 -14.52 3.83 -29.91
CA VAL A 332 -13.42 4.80 -29.89
C VAL A 332 -13.52 5.64 -31.15
N GLU A 333 -13.50 6.95 -31.00
CA GLU A 333 -13.53 7.93 -32.09
C GLU A 333 -12.24 8.76 -32.10
N TYR A 334 -11.65 8.91 -33.28
CA TYR A 334 -10.47 9.73 -33.51
C TYR A 334 -10.42 10.23 -34.96
N PRO A 335 -10.49 11.57 -35.21
CA PRO A 335 -11.00 12.59 -34.31
C PRO A 335 -12.48 12.31 -33.93
N PRO A 336 -13.10 13.05 -33.00
CA PRO A 336 -14.50 12.84 -32.62
C PRO A 336 -15.41 12.79 -33.84
N GLN A 337 -16.40 11.89 -33.82
CA GLN A 337 -17.30 11.55 -34.94
C GLN A 337 -16.71 10.67 -36.04
N THR A 338 -15.43 10.29 -35.96
CA THR A 338 -14.80 9.30 -36.84
C THR A 338 -14.50 8.04 -36.03
N PRO A 339 -15.37 7.02 -36.03
CA PRO A 339 -15.13 5.81 -35.25
C PRO A 339 -13.97 5.01 -35.86
N VAL A 340 -12.94 4.77 -35.06
CA VAL A 340 -11.75 3.99 -35.43
C VAL A 340 -11.79 2.58 -34.83
N TYR A 341 -12.56 2.38 -33.76
CA TYR A 341 -12.77 1.06 -33.15
C TYR A 341 -14.18 0.95 -32.59
N THR A 342 -14.82 -0.19 -32.78
CA THR A 342 -16.10 -0.52 -32.13
C THR A 342 -16.15 -2.01 -31.81
N ASP A 343 -16.48 -2.33 -30.57
CA ASP A 343 -16.59 -3.71 -30.10
C ASP A 343 -17.80 -3.90 -29.17
N THR A 344 -18.25 -5.15 -29.04
CA THR A 344 -19.33 -5.60 -28.16
C THR A 344 -18.84 -6.71 -27.22
N PRO A 345 -17.90 -6.39 -26.30
CA PRO A 345 -17.12 -7.39 -25.57
C PRO A 345 -17.97 -8.25 -24.63
N GLY A 346 -19.10 -7.72 -24.16
CA GLY A 346 -20.03 -8.46 -23.35
C GLY A 346 -19.52 -8.87 -21.96
N THR A 347 -18.49 -8.20 -21.47
CA THR A 347 -17.84 -8.49 -20.19
C THR A 347 -18.58 -7.83 -19.02
N THR A 348 -18.62 -8.50 -17.86
CA THR A 348 -19.17 -7.90 -16.63
C THR A 348 -18.21 -6.84 -16.11
N VAL A 349 -18.75 -5.76 -15.52
CA VAL A 349 -17.94 -4.62 -15.05
C VAL A 349 -17.41 -4.80 -13.62
N ASP A 350 -17.42 -6.03 -13.10
CA ASP A 350 -17.09 -6.35 -11.70
C ASP A 350 -15.66 -5.92 -11.33
N LEU A 351 -14.75 -5.89 -12.30
CA LEU A 351 -13.35 -5.45 -12.16
C LEU A 351 -13.09 -4.03 -12.69
N GLY A 352 -14.13 -3.34 -13.16
CA GLY A 352 -14.01 -2.08 -13.90
C GLY A 352 -13.72 -2.28 -15.39
N VAL A 353 -13.81 -1.18 -16.15
CA VAL A 353 -13.55 -1.08 -17.59
C VAL A 353 -12.18 -0.46 -17.79
N ASN A 354 -11.23 -1.22 -18.33
CA ASN A 354 -9.90 -0.73 -18.67
C ASN A 354 -9.95 0.05 -19.98
N LEU A 355 -9.70 1.35 -19.93
CA LEU A 355 -9.69 2.24 -21.09
C LEU A 355 -8.34 2.26 -21.82
N LYS A 356 -7.38 1.42 -21.44
CA LYS A 356 -6.13 1.20 -22.19
C LYS A 356 -6.14 -0.11 -22.99
N ILE A 357 -6.94 -1.08 -22.53
CA ILE A 357 -7.01 -2.43 -23.09
C ILE A 357 -8.48 -2.87 -23.00
N LEU A 358 -9.19 -2.83 -24.12
CA LEU A 358 -10.63 -3.12 -24.18
C LEU A 358 -10.94 -4.49 -24.79
N ASP A 359 -9.97 -5.13 -25.42
CA ASP A 359 -10.08 -6.42 -26.07
C ASP A 359 -9.44 -7.54 -25.22
N SER A 360 -9.60 -8.80 -25.64
CA SER A 360 -9.02 -9.97 -24.98
C SER A 360 -7.58 -10.29 -25.41
N GLU A 361 -7.04 -9.65 -26.45
CA GLU A 361 -5.71 -9.93 -27.00
C GLU A 361 -4.64 -8.92 -26.58
N GLY A 362 -5.02 -7.73 -26.11
CA GLY A 362 -4.12 -6.79 -25.46
C GLY A 362 -3.52 -5.76 -26.41
N ILE A 363 -3.73 -4.50 -26.06
CA ILE A 363 -3.31 -3.25 -26.74
C ILE A 363 -4.23 -2.90 -27.93
N TYR A 364 -4.53 -1.61 -28.06
CA TYR A 364 -5.26 -1.05 -29.19
C TYR A 364 -4.52 -1.33 -30.50
N ASP A 365 -5.09 -2.21 -31.32
CA ASP A 365 -4.72 -2.42 -32.72
C ASP A 365 -5.60 -1.49 -33.57
N TYR A 366 -5.02 -0.43 -34.16
CA TYR A 366 -5.74 0.54 -35.01
C TYR A 366 -5.52 0.26 -36.51
N ASP A 367 -5.20 -0.99 -36.84
CA ASP A 367 -4.67 -1.50 -38.11
C ASP A 367 -5.47 -1.18 -39.39
N ASP A 368 -6.70 -0.69 -39.24
CA ASP A 368 -7.59 -0.40 -40.36
C ASP A 368 -7.54 1.07 -40.84
N ASP A 369 -6.74 1.96 -40.24
CA ASP A 369 -6.64 3.38 -40.64
C ASP A 369 -5.24 3.72 -41.23
N GLU A 370 -5.17 3.94 -42.55
CA GLU A 370 -3.93 4.24 -43.30
C GLU A 370 -3.20 5.51 -42.81
N ASP A 371 -3.86 6.38 -42.04
CA ASP A 371 -3.33 7.66 -41.53
C ASP A 371 -2.89 7.61 -40.04
N VAL A 372 -2.94 6.45 -39.38
CA VAL A 372 -2.62 6.28 -37.96
C VAL A 372 -1.52 5.21 -37.80
N GLU A 373 -0.30 5.61 -37.39
CA GLU A 373 0.70 4.65 -36.90
C GLU A 373 0.08 3.87 -35.72
N ASP A 374 0.34 2.55 -35.63
CA ASP A 374 -0.18 1.47 -34.75
C ASP A 374 -0.57 1.81 -33.29
N THR A 375 -0.36 3.03 -32.81
CA THR A 375 -0.82 3.53 -31.52
C THR A 375 -1.18 5.02 -31.61
N VAL A 376 -2.43 5.39 -31.25
CA VAL A 376 -2.80 6.80 -31.05
C VAL A 376 -2.10 7.31 -29.78
N LEU A 377 -0.96 7.98 -29.96
CA LEU A 377 -0.22 8.60 -28.88
C LEU A 377 -0.81 9.98 -28.55
N LEU A 378 -1.41 10.08 -27.36
CA LEU A 378 -1.69 11.37 -26.73
C LEU A 378 -0.38 11.84 -26.09
N GLU A 379 0.18 12.94 -26.57
CA GLU A 379 1.45 13.50 -26.09
C GLU A 379 1.26 14.89 -25.44
N GLY A 380 2.01 15.17 -24.37
CA GLY A 380 1.99 16.46 -23.68
C GLY A 380 0.89 16.60 -22.61
N ASP A 381 0.48 17.84 -22.31
CA ASP A 381 -0.59 18.11 -21.35
C ASP A 381 -1.93 17.59 -21.91
N VAL A 382 -2.52 16.56 -21.30
CA VAL A 382 -3.79 15.96 -21.73
C VAL A 382 -4.91 16.27 -20.74
N GLU A 383 -6.01 16.85 -21.22
CA GLU A 383 -7.23 17.05 -20.43
C GLU A 383 -8.22 15.90 -20.67
N PHE A 384 -8.55 15.14 -19.63
CA PHE A 384 -9.62 14.16 -19.63
C PHE A 384 -10.94 14.83 -19.24
N ILE A 385 -11.96 14.68 -20.10
CA ILE A 385 -13.26 15.32 -19.97
C ILE A 385 -14.35 14.24 -19.96
N VAL A 386 -15.23 14.26 -18.96
CA VAL A 386 -16.46 13.44 -18.96
C VAL A 386 -17.58 14.22 -19.65
N ASN A 387 -17.86 13.92 -20.90
CA ASN A 387 -18.85 14.64 -21.71
C ASN A 387 -20.30 14.27 -21.33
N GLU A 388 -20.57 12.98 -21.16
CA GLU A 388 -21.88 12.45 -20.74
C GLU A 388 -21.70 11.29 -19.76
N MET A 389 -22.61 11.17 -18.80
CA MET A 389 -22.67 10.04 -17.87
C MET A 389 -24.10 9.90 -17.37
N THR A 390 -24.80 8.85 -17.81
CA THR A 390 -26.22 8.66 -17.48
C THR A 390 -26.45 7.76 -16.28
N MET A 391 -25.45 6.96 -15.89
CA MET A 391 -25.50 6.09 -14.71
C MET A 391 -25.33 6.88 -13.40
N LYS A 392 -25.71 6.27 -12.26
CA LYS A 392 -25.71 6.97 -10.96
C LYS A 392 -24.32 7.23 -10.37
N GLY A 393 -23.33 6.40 -10.69
CA GLY A 393 -21.98 6.57 -10.15
C GLY A 393 -20.95 5.72 -10.88
N ALA A 394 -19.77 6.30 -11.05
CA ALA A 394 -18.56 5.67 -11.59
C ALA A 394 -17.36 6.42 -11.05
N GLY A 395 -16.21 5.76 -10.97
CA GLY A 395 -14.95 6.34 -10.55
C GLY A 395 -13.88 6.10 -11.61
N LEU A 396 -13.06 7.09 -11.92
CA LEU A 396 -11.88 6.92 -12.75
C LEU A 396 -10.67 6.66 -11.85
N PHE A 397 -9.91 5.65 -12.23
CA PHE A 397 -8.62 5.31 -11.69
C PHE A 397 -7.58 5.51 -12.77
N VAL A 398 -6.62 6.39 -12.52
CA VAL A 398 -5.48 6.64 -13.41
C VAL A 398 -4.24 6.28 -12.63
N ARG A 399 -3.44 5.37 -13.17
CA ARG A 399 -2.09 5.06 -12.70
C ARG A 399 -1.13 5.60 -13.76
N PRO A 400 -0.30 6.61 -13.43
CA PRO A 400 0.78 7.04 -14.30
C PRO A 400 1.70 5.88 -14.61
#